data_AF-A0A4R6T639-F1
#
_entry.id   AF-A0A4R6T639-F1
#
_cell.length_a   1.000
_cell.length_b   1.000
_cell.length_c   1.000
_cell.angle_alpha   90.00
_cell.angle_beta   90.00
_cell.angle_gamma   90.00
#
_symmetry.space_group_name_H-M   'P 1'
#
loop_
_entity.id
_entity.type
_entity.pdbx_description
1 polymer ?
#
loop_
_entity_poly.entity_id
_entity_poly.type
_entity_poly.pdbx_seq_one_letter_code
_entity_poly.pdbx_strand_id
1 'polypeptide(L)'
;MHTIWLIRSHEYSSEKFWEVLELLKTFQGPLQFKTQEKHLEIPQDRMEEISITDVDLKSQKLEPMTFYEKKLSSKDLHYSEEPWIHHKVSWETIFEQCQEYRIKEKISENDFIVLLTEHSNEYGWFTAGDPKGQRNLFVHTAFWEHYTGSDHRYPVAYHVASAVLKRLTFNNYSDLNAHLHIEARGCINDFCAEKKKVSLKLRTADICPACMDLMDKRNVDRSVIRQVLSIIEGIRDQMLFKSRWKLDPKPLKLQVKGESKRIIFPELGNLEVKFTPLEKTLFLLYLNHPEGIRLVELSDFRPELKRIYAGLYTGSDPTMVDANIESLSNPLSNSASEKLSRIKSKMIQALGADLAPFYFPKGENAEPRKIEVGRELVEYWG
;
A
#
# COMPACT_ATOMS: atom_id res chain seq x y z
N MET A 1 16.13 -12.07 -9.26
CA MET A 1 15.52 -11.46 -8.06
C MET A 1 16.09 -10.05 -7.90
N HIS A 2 15.26 -9.08 -7.54
CA HIS A 2 15.65 -7.70 -7.27
C HIS A 2 15.24 -7.35 -5.85
N THR A 3 16.19 -6.86 -5.05
CA THR A 3 15.87 -6.29 -3.73
C THR A 3 15.53 -4.82 -3.91
N ILE A 4 14.45 -4.37 -3.26
CA ILE A 4 14.00 -2.99 -3.27
C ILE A 4 13.93 -2.51 -1.82
N TRP A 5 14.84 -1.62 -1.47
CA TRP A 5 14.88 -0.93 -0.19
C TRP A 5 13.98 0.30 -0.25
N LEU A 6 12.79 0.18 0.36
CA LEU A 6 11.91 1.32 0.59
C LEU A 6 12.44 2.12 1.78
N ILE A 7 12.61 3.41 1.55
CA ILE A 7 13.00 4.39 2.57
C ILE A 7 12.03 5.57 2.50
N ARG A 8 11.90 6.30 3.60
CA ARG A 8 11.08 7.52 3.67
C ARG A 8 11.94 8.70 4.05
N SER A 9 11.62 9.87 3.55
CA SER A 9 12.11 11.11 4.14
C SER A 9 11.36 11.42 5.44
N HIS A 10 11.93 12.28 6.27
CA HIS A 10 11.46 12.54 7.64
C HIS A 10 9.97 12.94 7.72
N GLU A 11 9.50 13.75 6.77
CA GLU A 11 8.14 14.30 6.70
C GLU A 11 7.08 13.25 6.36
N TYR A 12 7.41 12.21 5.60
CA TYR A 12 6.46 11.17 5.27
C TYR A 12 6.26 10.25 6.47
N SER A 13 5.03 10.16 7.00
CA SER A 13 4.78 9.49 8.27
C SER A 13 5.13 7.99 8.25
N SER A 14 5.59 7.47 9.40
CA SER A 14 5.94 6.05 9.52
C SER A 14 4.73 5.13 9.27
N GLU A 15 3.55 5.53 9.74
CA GLU A 15 2.30 4.79 9.50
C GLU A 15 2.00 4.62 8.01
N LYS A 16 1.92 5.74 7.26
CA LYS A 16 1.68 5.72 5.81
C LYS A 16 2.73 4.88 5.09
N PHE A 17 4.00 5.03 5.48
CA PHE A 17 5.10 4.25 4.92
C PHE A 17 4.91 2.73 5.09
N TRP A 18 4.58 2.28 6.31
CA TRP A 18 4.37 0.87 6.60
C TRP A 18 3.19 0.29 5.85
N GLU A 19 2.12 1.07 5.69
CA GLU A 19 0.97 0.64 4.90
C GLU A 19 1.31 0.36 3.43
N VAL A 20 2.12 1.22 2.79
CA VAL A 20 2.61 1.02 1.42
C VAL A 20 3.50 -0.23 1.34
N LEU A 21 4.44 -0.36 2.27
CA LEU A 21 5.38 -1.48 2.28
C LEU A 21 4.67 -2.81 2.47
N GLU A 22 3.71 -2.89 3.39
CA GLU A 22 2.95 -4.11 3.64
C GLU A 22 2.04 -4.45 2.46
N LEU A 23 1.41 -3.47 1.81
CA LEU A 23 0.66 -3.69 0.57
C LEU A 23 1.55 -4.31 -0.51
N LEU A 24 2.72 -3.74 -0.78
CA LEU A 24 3.67 -4.27 -1.76
C LEU A 24 4.14 -5.70 -1.45
N LYS A 25 4.35 -6.02 -0.16
CA LYS A 25 4.74 -7.38 0.28
C LYS A 25 3.67 -8.44 0.10
N THR A 26 2.40 -8.06 -0.15
CA THR A 26 1.34 -9.05 -0.45
C THR A 26 1.59 -9.74 -1.79
N PHE A 27 2.22 -9.05 -2.74
CA PHE A 27 2.46 -9.54 -4.10
C PHE A 27 3.76 -10.34 -4.20
N GLN A 28 3.64 -11.65 -4.44
CA GLN A 28 4.78 -12.56 -4.54
C GLN A 28 5.48 -12.46 -5.92
N GLY A 29 6.81 -12.57 -5.94
CA GLY A 29 7.58 -12.60 -7.18
C GLY A 29 9.06 -12.21 -7.02
N PRO A 30 9.78 -11.95 -8.12
CA PRO A 30 11.20 -11.63 -8.11
C PRO A 30 11.57 -10.29 -7.44
N LEU A 31 10.65 -9.35 -7.34
CA LEU A 31 10.78 -8.07 -6.63
C LEU A 31 10.53 -8.30 -5.14
N GLN A 32 11.53 -8.01 -4.31
CA GLN A 32 11.53 -8.24 -2.87
C GLN A 32 11.62 -6.91 -2.13
N PHE A 33 10.50 -6.48 -1.53
CA PHE A 33 10.38 -5.19 -0.84
C PHE A 33 10.81 -5.30 0.63
N LYS A 34 11.79 -4.48 1.03
CA LYS A 34 12.38 -4.46 2.37
C LYS A 34 12.62 -3.02 2.84
N THR A 35 12.90 -2.86 4.13
CA THR A 35 13.30 -1.58 4.72
C THR A 35 14.22 -1.82 5.91
N GLN A 36 14.99 -0.80 6.29
CA GLN A 36 15.69 -0.71 7.58
C GLN A 36 15.04 0.31 8.53
N GLU A 37 13.93 0.95 8.11
CA GLU A 37 13.16 1.94 8.87
C GLU A 37 13.99 3.11 9.44
N LYS A 38 15.08 3.48 8.77
CA LYS A 38 15.80 4.73 9.05
C LYS A 38 15.34 5.77 8.05
N HIS A 39 14.77 6.86 8.54
CA HIS A 39 14.37 7.96 7.67
C HIS A 39 15.59 8.65 7.08
N LEU A 40 15.42 9.18 5.88
CA LEU A 40 16.38 10.02 5.19
C LEU A 40 16.09 11.48 5.56
N GLU A 41 17.12 12.20 5.97
CA GLU A 41 17.02 13.64 6.26
C GLU A 41 17.62 14.40 5.08
N ILE A 42 16.80 15.20 4.42
CA ILE A 42 17.30 16.14 3.41
C ILE A 42 17.74 17.41 4.17
N PRO A 43 18.93 17.96 3.89
CA PRO A 43 19.38 19.19 4.55
C PRO A 43 18.45 20.38 4.26
N GLN A 44 18.08 21.14 5.29
CA GLN A 44 17.14 22.27 5.17
C GLN A 44 17.64 23.37 4.23
N ASP A 45 18.95 23.60 4.19
CA ASP A 45 19.61 24.56 3.29
C ASP A 45 19.54 24.15 1.81
N ARG A 46 19.16 22.90 1.53
CA ARG A 46 18.92 22.37 0.18
C ARG A 46 17.43 22.21 -0.15
N MET A 47 16.56 22.84 0.63
CA MET A 47 15.12 22.92 0.39
C MET A 47 14.70 24.34 0.04
N GLU A 48 13.77 24.46 -0.89
CA GLU A 48 13.08 25.71 -1.22
C GLU A 48 11.67 25.65 -0.61
N GLU A 49 11.30 26.63 0.21
CA GLU A 49 9.91 26.77 0.67
C GLU A 49 9.01 27.23 -0.47
N ILE A 50 7.93 26.51 -0.69
CA ILE A 50 6.90 26.81 -1.68
C ILE A 50 5.52 26.87 -1.01
N SER A 51 4.70 27.77 -1.49
CA SER A 51 3.32 27.94 -1.05
C SER A 51 2.39 27.20 -2.01
N ILE A 52 1.57 26.28 -1.49
CA ILE A 52 0.59 25.51 -2.27
C ILE A 52 -0.81 25.77 -1.72
N THR A 53 -1.72 26.19 -2.58
CA THR A 53 -3.14 26.37 -2.24
C THR A 53 -4.01 25.25 -2.81
N ASP A 54 -5.21 25.11 -2.27
CA ASP A 54 -6.28 24.28 -2.85
C ASP A 54 -6.57 24.64 -4.31
N VAL A 55 -6.43 25.91 -4.67
CA VAL A 55 -6.61 26.40 -6.04
C VAL A 55 -5.49 25.90 -6.94
N ASP A 56 -4.24 25.85 -6.48
CA ASP A 56 -3.11 25.35 -7.25
C ASP A 56 -3.25 23.86 -7.55
N LEU A 57 -3.66 23.07 -6.56
CA LEU A 57 -3.94 21.64 -6.72
C LEU A 57 -5.11 21.36 -7.67
N LYS A 58 -6.17 22.19 -7.62
CA LYS A 58 -7.35 22.04 -8.49
C LYS A 58 -7.11 22.52 -9.91
N SER A 59 -6.44 23.66 -10.06
CA SER A 59 -6.06 24.26 -11.34
C SER A 59 -4.87 23.56 -12.00
N GLN A 60 -4.19 22.68 -11.26
CA GLN A 60 -2.98 21.98 -11.70
C GLN A 60 -1.82 22.94 -12.01
N LYS A 61 -1.84 24.16 -11.45
CA LYS A 61 -0.79 25.18 -11.61
C LYS A 61 0.37 25.00 -10.63
N LEU A 62 0.74 23.75 -10.33
CA LEU A 62 2.04 23.47 -9.74
C LEU A 62 3.05 23.47 -10.89
N GLU A 63 3.47 24.67 -11.26
CA GLU A 63 4.34 25.05 -12.39
C GLU A 63 4.08 24.29 -13.71
N PRO A 64 3.45 24.94 -14.70
CA PRO A 64 3.37 24.36 -16.03
C PRO A 64 4.79 24.21 -16.60
N MET A 65 5.10 23.05 -17.18
CA MET A 65 6.08 22.99 -18.26
C MET A 65 5.80 24.17 -19.19
N THR A 66 6.83 24.97 -19.44
CA THR A 66 6.76 26.12 -20.33
C THR A 66 6.25 25.70 -21.70
N PHE A 67 4.97 25.95 -21.98
CA PHE A 67 4.50 26.43 -23.28
C PHE A 67 3.13 27.13 -23.15
N TYR A 68 3.18 28.45 -23.33
CA TYR A 68 2.17 29.47 -23.67
C TYR A 68 0.70 29.36 -23.18
N GLU A 69 0.26 30.48 -22.60
CA GLU A 69 -1.00 30.75 -21.92
C GLU A 69 -2.29 30.71 -22.76
N LYS A 70 -3.41 30.41 -22.09
CA LYS A 70 -4.64 31.22 -22.23
C LYS A 70 -5.47 31.22 -20.93
N LYS A 71 -5.71 32.41 -20.38
CA LYS A 71 -6.53 32.67 -19.18
C LYS A 71 -7.98 32.23 -19.41
N LEU A 72 -8.53 31.45 -18.48
CA LEU A 72 -9.97 31.27 -18.29
C LEU A 72 -10.35 31.80 -16.91
N SER A 73 -11.41 32.61 -16.88
CA SER A 73 -11.83 33.40 -15.73
C SER A 73 -12.56 32.53 -14.71
N SER A 74 -12.28 32.81 -13.45
CA SER A 74 -12.89 32.21 -12.28
C SER A 74 -14.29 32.78 -12.03
N LYS A 75 -15.25 31.91 -11.70
CA LYS A 75 -16.36 32.26 -10.82
C LYS A 75 -16.69 31.11 -9.87
N ASP A 76 -16.72 31.49 -8.60
CA ASP A 76 -17.49 30.95 -7.49
C ASP A 76 -17.11 29.57 -6.94
N LEU A 77 -16.28 29.56 -5.89
CA LEU A 77 -16.46 28.71 -4.70
C LEU A 77 -15.58 29.22 -3.55
N HIS A 78 -16.21 29.53 -2.42
CA HIS A 78 -15.52 29.84 -1.16
C HIS A 78 -14.69 28.63 -0.71
N TYR A 79 -13.37 28.73 -0.84
CA TYR A 79 -12.40 27.77 -0.31
C TYR A 79 -11.44 28.51 0.62
N SER A 80 -10.92 27.79 1.61
CA SER A 80 -9.86 28.27 2.50
C SER A 80 -8.66 28.71 1.66
N GLU A 81 -8.38 30.01 1.65
CA GLU A 81 -7.26 30.62 0.94
C GLU A 81 -5.91 30.47 1.66
N GLU A 82 -5.88 29.88 2.86
CA GLU A 82 -4.63 29.75 3.60
C GLU A 82 -3.67 28.77 2.90
N PRO A 83 -2.50 29.24 2.44
CA PRO A 83 -1.54 28.41 1.76
C PRO A 83 -0.84 27.44 2.72
N TRP A 84 -0.63 26.21 2.27
CA TRP A 84 0.26 25.29 2.95
C TRP A 84 1.71 25.56 2.53
N ILE A 85 2.59 25.69 3.51
CA ILE A 85 4.04 25.78 3.27
C ILE A 85 4.55 24.35 3.04
N HIS A 86 5.09 24.10 1.86
CA HIS A 86 5.72 22.87 1.45
C HIS A 86 7.18 23.12 1.08
N HIS A 87 7.95 22.05 0.94
CA HIS A 87 9.33 22.12 0.53
C HIS A 87 9.51 21.48 -0.85
N LYS A 88 10.26 22.15 -1.71
CA LYS A 88 10.72 21.70 -3.02
C LYS A 88 12.20 21.35 -2.95
N VAL A 89 12.57 20.24 -3.57
CA VAL A 89 13.93 19.70 -3.56
C VAL A 89 14.33 19.33 -4.99
N SER A 90 15.55 19.65 -5.39
CA SER A 90 16.08 19.28 -6.71
C SER A 90 16.31 17.77 -6.82
N TRP A 91 16.29 17.24 -8.05
CA TRP A 91 16.63 15.84 -8.28
C TRP A 91 18.06 15.54 -7.87
N GLU A 92 18.99 16.46 -8.11
CA GLU A 92 20.38 16.33 -7.67
C GLU A 92 20.47 16.08 -6.16
N THR A 93 19.83 16.91 -5.34
CA THR A 93 19.79 16.72 -3.89
C THR A 93 19.11 15.41 -3.51
N ILE A 94 17.95 15.07 -4.09
CA ILE A 94 17.24 13.81 -3.81
C ILE A 94 18.14 12.59 -4.03
N PHE A 95 18.81 12.53 -5.18
CA PHE A 95 19.62 11.37 -5.55
C PHE A 95 20.97 11.33 -4.84
N GLU A 96 21.58 12.49 -4.52
CA GLU A 96 22.75 12.56 -3.64
C GLU A 96 22.44 12.00 -2.25
N GLN A 97 21.31 12.40 -1.66
CA GLN A 97 20.90 11.89 -0.35
C GLN A 97 20.60 10.38 -0.39
N CYS A 98 19.98 9.88 -1.47
CA CYS A 98 19.80 8.44 -1.66
C CYS A 98 21.15 7.70 -1.73
N GLN A 99 22.15 8.31 -2.38
CA GLN A 99 23.48 7.73 -2.52
C GLN A 99 24.26 7.75 -1.20
N GLU A 100 24.16 8.83 -0.43
CA GLU A 100 24.72 8.90 0.92
C GLU A 100 24.11 7.84 1.83
N TYR A 101 22.78 7.69 1.80
CA TYR A 101 22.08 6.64 2.52
C TYR A 101 22.56 5.24 2.11
N ARG A 102 22.71 5.00 0.80
CA ARG A 102 23.23 3.73 0.26
C ARG A 102 24.59 3.38 0.84
N ILE A 103 25.51 4.34 0.87
CA ILE A 103 26.88 4.15 1.38
C ILE A 103 26.83 3.88 2.89
N LYS A 104 26.09 4.70 3.65
CA LYS A 104 25.96 4.60 5.10
C LYS A 104 25.39 3.26 5.54
N GLU A 105 24.33 2.80 4.87
CA GLU A 105 23.62 1.56 5.20
C GLU A 105 24.13 0.33 4.44
N LYS A 106 25.25 0.48 3.70
CA LYS A 106 25.95 -0.59 2.96
C LYS A 106 25.03 -1.36 2.00
N ILE A 107 24.15 -0.65 1.31
CA ILE A 107 23.22 -1.25 0.34
C ILE A 107 23.95 -1.49 -0.99
N SER A 108 23.88 -2.73 -1.50
CA SER A 108 24.53 -3.12 -2.77
C SER A 108 24.05 -2.27 -3.95
N GLU A 109 24.94 -1.86 -4.85
CA GLU A 109 24.60 -1.14 -6.08
C GLU A 109 23.61 -1.89 -7.00
N ASN A 110 23.54 -3.21 -6.86
CA ASN A 110 22.57 -4.04 -7.56
C ASN A 110 21.15 -3.95 -6.97
N ASP A 111 21.01 -3.47 -5.75
CA ASP A 111 19.72 -3.28 -5.11
C ASP A 111 19.14 -1.89 -5.42
N PHE A 112 17.81 -1.83 -5.50
CA PHE A 112 17.09 -0.58 -5.65
C PHE A 112 16.93 0.11 -4.31
N ILE A 113 17.07 1.44 -4.31
CA ILE A 113 16.55 2.33 -3.26
C ILE A 113 15.37 3.08 -3.85
N VAL A 114 14.26 3.11 -3.13
CA VAL A 114 13.08 3.91 -3.50
C VAL A 114 12.72 4.82 -2.32
N LEU A 115 12.98 6.11 -2.50
CA LEU A 115 12.62 7.16 -1.54
C LEU A 115 11.16 7.55 -1.69
N LEU A 116 10.38 7.39 -0.62
CA LEU A 116 9.03 7.93 -0.50
C LEU A 116 9.11 9.30 0.19
N THR A 117 8.65 10.35 -0.50
CA THR A 117 8.80 11.73 -0.02
C THR A 117 7.60 12.62 -0.35
N GLU A 118 7.20 13.46 0.59
CA GLU A 118 6.18 14.50 0.38
C GLU A 118 6.78 15.78 -0.21
N HIS A 119 8.11 15.89 -0.26
CA HIS A 119 8.79 16.98 -0.93
C HIS A 119 8.40 17.04 -2.41
N SER A 120 8.11 18.27 -2.87
CA SER A 120 7.94 18.54 -4.29
C SER A 120 9.30 18.46 -5.00
N ASN A 121 9.29 18.16 -6.29
CA ASN A 121 10.50 18.18 -7.10
C ASN A 121 10.41 19.20 -8.22
N GLU A 122 11.57 19.64 -8.71
CA GLU A 122 11.70 20.73 -9.69
C GLU A 122 10.98 20.50 -11.02
N TYR A 123 10.66 19.26 -11.37
CA TYR A 123 9.91 18.94 -12.59
C TYR A 123 8.45 18.54 -12.32
N GLY A 124 8.04 18.47 -11.05
CA GLY A 124 6.71 18.03 -10.67
C GLY A 124 6.41 16.56 -11.02
N TRP A 125 7.43 15.69 -11.14
CA TRP A 125 7.22 14.28 -11.49
C TRP A 125 6.67 13.48 -10.30
N PHE A 126 5.82 12.49 -10.56
CA PHE A 126 5.36 11.58 -9.51
C PHE A 126 6.43 10.59 -9.08
N THR A 127 7.34 10.23 -9.99
CA THR A 127 8.44 9.32 -9.73
C THR A 127 9.51 9.51 -10.79
N ALA A 128 10.77 9.33 -10.40
CA ALA A 128 11.89 9.35 -11.32
C ALA A 128 13.03 8.46 -10.81
N GLY A 129 13.93 8.09 -11.71
CA GLY A 129 15.18 7.40 -11.38
C GLY A 129 16.40 8.29 -11.56
N ASP A 130 17.50 7.92 -10.91
CA ASP A 130 18.74 8.68 -10.95
C ASP A 130 19.23 8.89 -12.41
N PRO A 131 19.39 10.14 -12.88
CA PRO A 131 19.93 10.45 -14.20
C PRO A 131 21.32 9.86 -14.46
N LYS A 132 22.13 9.62 -13.41
CA LYS A 132 23.43 8.96 -13.47
C LYS A 132 23.33 7.45 -13.74
N GLY A 133 22.11 6.92 -13.81
CA GLY A 133 21.84 5.51 -14.09
C GLY A 133 21.95 4.59 -12.88
N GLN A 134 22.10 5.13 -11.68
CA GLN A 134 22.10 4.34 -10.44
C GLN A 134 20.70 3.78 -10.17
N ARG A 135 20.61 2.77 -9.29
CA ARG A 135 19.33 2.18 -8.86
C ARG A 135 18.69 2.96 -7.70
N ASN A 136 18.79 4.29 -7.75
CA ASN A 136 18.15 5.20 -6.81
C ASN A 136 16.91 5.80 -7.50
N LEU A 137 15.75 5.66 -6.87
CA LEU A 137 14.47 6.13 -7.38
C LEU A 137 13.78 6.97 -6.29
N PHE A 138 12.90 7.88 -6.67
CA PHE A 138 11.95 8.50 -5.73
C PHE A 138 10.52 8.31 -6.20
N VAL A 139 9.58 8.38 -5.25
CA VAL A 139 8.14 8.44 -5.46
C VAL A 139 7.58 9.54 -4.58
N HIS A 140 6.87 10.48 -5.20
CA HIS A 140 6.17 11.56 -4.53
C HIS A 140 4.90 11.04 -3.85
N THR A 141 4.67 11.43 -2.60
CA THR A 141 3.58 10.90 -1.75
C THR A 141 2.54 11.93 -1.32
N ALA A 142 2.71 13.21 -1.66
CA ALA A 142 1.76 14.25 -1.29
C ALA A 142 0.58 14.37 -2.27
N PHE A 143 -0.56 14.84 -1.75
CA PHE A 143 -1.75 15.27 -2.49
C PHE A 143 -2.47 14.20 -3.32
N TRP A 144 -2.26 12.91 -3.03
CA TRP A 144 -2.88 11.81 -3.79
C TRP A 144 -4.41 11.79 -3.72
N GLU A 145 -4.96 12.21 -2.60
CA GLU A 145 -6.39 12.44 -2.39
C GLU A 145 -6.96 13.49 -3.36
N HIS A 146 -6.19 14.53 -3.72
CA HIS A 146 -6.61 15.55 -4.67
C HIS A 146 -6.51 15.08 -6.13
N TYR A 147 -5.51 14.25 -6.45
CA TYR A 147 -5.28 13.78 -7.82
C TYR A 147 -6.19 12.61 -8.21
N THR A 148 -6.47 11.71 -7.26
CA THR A 148 -7.14 10.44 -7.56
C THR A 148 -8.39 10.20 -6.74
N GLY A 149 -8.57 10.89 -5.60
CA GLY A 149 -9.63 10.60 -4.63
C GLY A 149 -9.50 9.21 -3.99
N SER A 150 -8.34 8.57 -4.13
CA SER A 150 -8.07 7.22 -3.65
C SER A 150 -7.16 7.23 -2.43
N ASP A 151 -7.10 6.10 -1.73
CA ASP A 151 -6.20 5.92 -0.60
C ASP A 151 -4.74 6.05 -1.06
N HIS A 152 -3.90 6.80 -0.33
CA HIS A 152 -2.53 7.13 -0.72
C HIS A 152 -1.68 5.89 -1.04
N ARG A 153 -1.97 4.76 -0.39
CA ARG A 153 -1.26 3.49 -0.57
C ARG A 153 -1.24 3.04 -2.02
N TYR A 154 -2.36 3.24 -2.72
CA TYR A 154 -2.58 2.76 -4.08
C TYR A 154 -1.68 3.44 -5.12
N PRO A 155 -1.73 4.77 -5.31
CA PRO A 155 -0.86 5.43 -6.26
C PRO A 155 0.62 5.33 -5.89
N VAL A 156 0.96 5.36 -4.60
CA VAL A 156 2.36 5.24 -4.15
C VAL A 156 2.90 3.84 -4.47
N ALA A 157 2.21 2.77 -4.09
CA ALA A 157 2.64 1.40 -4.39
C ALA A 157 2.70 1.14 -5.92
N TYR A 158 1.72 1.66 -6.68
CA TYR A 158 1.74 1.60 -8.13
C TYR A 158 3.01 2.25 -8.69
N HIS A 159 3.36 3.44 -8.18
CA HIS A 159 4.54 4.15 -8.65
C HIS A 159 5.85 3.49 -8.26
N VAL A 160 5.96 2.91 -7.06
CA VAL A 160 7.12 2.10 -6.65
C VAL A 160 7.35 0.97 -7.67
N ALA A 161 6.32 0.16 -7.96
CA ALA A 161 6.45 -0.95 -8.90
C ALA A 161 6.76 -0.47 -10.33
N SER A 162 6.06 0.58 -10.78
CA SER A 162 6.27 1.14 -12.12
C SER A 162 7.65 1.75 -12.32
N ALA A 163 8.21 2.39 -11.29
CA ALA A 163 9.51 3.04 -11.35
C ALA A 163 10.64 2.01 -11.47
N VAL A 164 10.54 0.93 -10.70
CA VAL A 164 11.46 -0.22 -10.81
C VAL A 164 11.39 -0.83 -12.22
N LEU A 165 10.18 -1.08 -12.74
CA LEU A 165 10.04 -1.63 -14.09
C LEU A 165 10.62 -0.69 -15.16
N LYS A 166 10.35 0.62 -15.05
CA LYS A 166 10.91 1.63 -15.96
C LYS A 166 12.43 1.65 -15.91
N ARG A 167 13.04 1.60 -14.72
CA ARG A 167 14.50 1.57 -14.58
C ARG A 167 15.13 0.29 -15.15
N LEU A 168 14.41 -0.83 -15.13
CA LEU A 168 14.83 -2.08 -15.78
C LEU A 168 14.61 -2.07 -17.30
N THR A 169 13.70 -1.23 -17.79
CA THR A 169 13.33 -1.18 -19.22
C THR A 169 14.14 -0.13 -19.99
N PHE A 170 14.39 1.04 -19.40
CA PHE A 170 14.96 2.20 -20.08
C PHE A 170 16.39 2.51 -19.60
N ASN A 171 17.27 2.79 -20.55
CA ASN A 171 18.69 3.02 -20.24
C ASN A 171 18.91 4.40 -19.60
N ASN A 172 18.28 5.42 -20.17
CA ASN A 172 18.41 6.82 -19.77
C ASN A 172 17.11 7.61 -20.07
N TYR A 173 17.08 8.89 -19.72
CA TYR A 173 15.91 9.75 -19.92
C TYR A 173 15.59 10.05 -21.38
N SER A 174 16.58 10.15 -22.27
CA SER A 174 16.32 10.34 -23.70
C SER A 174 15.54 9.15 -24.27
N ASP A 175 15.96 7.95 -23.90
CA ASP A 175 15.29 6.70 -24.25
C ASP A 175 13.89 6.60 -23.63
N LEU A 176 13.75 6.90 -22.33
CA LEU A 176 12.44 6.94 -21.66
C LEU A 176 11.48 7.91 -22.36
N ASN A 177 11.92 9.15 -22.58
CA ASN A 177 11.08 10.21 -23.15
C ASN A 177 10.59 9.88 -24.57
N ALA A 178 11.39 9.15 -25.35
CA ALA A 178 10.99 8.69 -26.69
C ALA A 178 9.82 7.68 -26.67
N HIS A 179 9.55 7.04 -25.52
CA HIS A 179 8.56 5.98 -25.40
C HIS A 179 7.42 6.28 -24.41
N LEU A 180 7.44 7.45 -23.77
CA LEU A 180 6.33 7.92 -22.93
C LEU A 180 5.10 8.24 -23.78
N HIS A 181 3.91 7.98 -23.24
CA HIS A 181 2.67 8.42 -23.88
C HIS A 181 2.31 9.82 -23.39
N ILE A 182 2.47 10.79 -24.28
CA ILE A 182 2.10 12.19 -24.00
C ILE A 182 0.60 12.29 -23.73
N GLU A 183 -0.20 11.65 -24.58
CA GLU A 183 -1.62 11.43 -24.30
C GLU A 183 -1.81 10.17 -23.46
N ALA A 184 -2.46 10.32 -22.31
CA ALA A 184 -2.72 9.22 -21.41
C ALA A 184 -3.73 8.25 -22.03
N ARG A 185 -3.38 6.96 -22.06
CA ARG A 185 -4.22 5.88 -22.60
C ARG A 185 -4.45 4.72 -21.63
N GLY A 186 -4.10 4.91 -20.36
CA GLY A 186 -4.20 3.90 -19.30
C GLY A 186 -2.97 3.03 -19.12
N CYS A 187 -1.89 3.30 -19.83
CA CYS A 187 -0.66 2.51 -19.75
C CYS A 187 0.25 3.00 -18.62
N ILE A 188 1.09 2.10 -18.07
CA ILE A 188 2.10 2.42 -17.05
C ILE A 188 3.09 3.53 -17.48
N ASN A 189 3.31 3.66 -18.79
CA ASN A 189 4.20 4.65 -19.41
C ASN A 189 3.45 5.92 -19.86
N ASP A 190 2.21 6.12 -19.43
CA ASP A 190 1.54 7.41 -19.57
C ASP A 190 2.28 8.48 -18.76
N PHE A 191 2.60 9.61 -19.42
CA PHE A 191 3.29 10.74 -18.82
C PHE A 191 2.41 11.45 -17.79
N CYS A 192 1.11 11.59 -18.09
CA CYS A 192 0.13 12.26 -17.23
C CYS A 192 0.56 13.69 -16.82
N ALA A 193 0.91 14.53 -17.81
CA ALA A 193 1.27 15.93 -17.59
C ALA A 193 0.24 16.68 -16.73
N GLU A 194 -1.05 16.47 -17.04
CA GLU A 194 -2.14 16.83 -16.15
C GLU A 194 -2.24 15.81 -15.01
N LYS A 195 -1.93 16.25 -13.79
CA LYS A 195 -1.84 15.41 -12.58
C LYS A 195 -3.05 14.49 -12.40
N LYS A 196 -4.26 14.99 -12.66
CA LYS A 196 -5.51 14.19 -12.51
C LYS A 196 -5.62 13.04 -13.52
N LYS A 197 -4.95 13.11 -14.67
CA LYS A 197 -4.93 12.02 -15.67
C LYS A 197 -4.22 10.77 -15.16
N VAL A 198 -3.44 10.86 -14.07
CA VAL A 198 -2.85 9.69 -13.39
C VAL A 198 -3.90 8.66 -12.96
N SER A 199 -5.13 9.11 -12.68
CA SER A 199 -6.26 8.23 -12.34
C SER A 199 -6.57 7.22 -13.46
N LEU A 200 -6.34 7.58 -14.73
CA LEU A 200 -6.60 6.69 -15.87
C LEU A 200 -5.69 5.45 -15.83
N LYS A 201 -4.39 5.61 -15.62
CA LYS A 201 -3.47 4.47 -15.57
C LYS A 201 -3.59 3.64 -14.29
N LEU A 202 -4.02 4.25 -13.18
CA LEU A 202 -4.35 3.51 -11.96
C LEU A 202 -5.61 2.65 -12.14
N ARG A 203 -6.63 3.16 -12.83
CA ARG A 203 -7.90 2.44 -13.07
C ARG A 203 -7.82 1.43 -14.22
N THR A 204 -6.91 1.63 -15.16
CA THR A 204 -6.69 0.72 -16.29
C THR A 204 -5.69 -0.36 -15.91
N ALA A 205 -4.66 -0.03 -15.13
CA ALA A 205 -3.64 -0.96 -14.64
C ALA A 205 -3.06 -1.85 -15.75
N ASP A 206 -2.68 -1.23 -16.87
CA ASP A 206 -2.29 -1.94 -18.08
C ASP A 206 -0.87 -1.56 -18.54
N ILE A 207 -0.27 -2.48 -19.29
CA ILE A 207 0.92 -2.23 -20.10
C ILE A 207 0.50 -2.50 -21.55
N CYS A 208 0.32 -1.43 -22.31
CA CYS A 208 -0.17 -1.55 -23.69
C CYS A 208 0.74 -2.43 -24.56
N PRO A 209 0.23 -2.97 -25.70
CA PRO A 209 1.00 -3.85 -26.58
C PRO A 209 2.35 -3.28 -27.02
N ALA A 210 2.41 -1.99 -27.37
CA ALA A 210 3.67 -1.35 -27.78
C ALA A 210 4.73 -1.33 -26.67
N CYS A 211 4.32 -1.15 -25.40
CA CYS A 211 5.24 -1.20 -24.27
C CYS A 211 5.63 -2.64 -23.91
N MET A 212 4.72 -3.60 -24.04
CA MET A 212 5.02 -5.02 -23.88
C MET A 212 6.04 -5.49 -24.93
N ASP A 213 5.81 -5.18 -26.21
CA ASP A 213 6.74 -5.48 -27.30
C ASP A 213 8.12 -4.86 -27.07
N LEU A 214 8.16 -3.63 -26.53
CA LEU A 214 9.40 -2.96 -26.18
C LEU A 214 10.14 -3.70 -25.07
N MET A 215 9.44 -4.12 -24.01
CA MET A 215 10.02 -4.88 -22.90
C MET A 215 10.54 -6.24 -23.37
N ASP A 216 9.80 -6.94 -24.24
CA ASP A 216 10.24 -8.21 -24.84
C ASP A 216 11.50 -7.99 -25.70
N LYS A 217 11.53 -6.97 -26.57
CA LYS A 217 12.72 -6.63 -27.38
C LYS A 217 13.95 -6.30 -26.54
N ARG A 218 13.74 -5.80 -25.32
CA ARG A 218 14.81 -5.44 -24.37
C ARG A 218 15.14 -6.56 -23.39
N ASN A 219 14.56 -7.75 -23.54
CA ASN A 219 14.78 -8.90 -22.66
C ASN A 219 14.52 -8.58 -21.18
N VAL A 220 13.52 -7.74 -20.88
CA VAL A 220 13.10 -7.51 -19.50
C VAL A 220 12.55 -8.81 -18.95
N ASP A 221 12.95 -9.18 -17.73
CA ASP A 221 12.55 -10.44 -17.11
C ASP A 221 11.01 -10.54 -17.02
N ARG A 222 10.44 -11.53 -17.71
CA ARG A 222 9.00 -11.77 -17.75
C ARG A 222 8.39 -12.00 -16.36
N SER A 223 9.15 -12.56 -15.43
CA SER A 223 8.68 -12.75 -14.06
C SER A 223 8.53 -11.41 -13.32
N VAL A 224 9.37 -10.42 -13.63
CA VAL A 224 9.24 -9.05 -13.10
C VAL A 224 8.03 -8.37 -13.70
N ILE A 225 7.85 -8.45 -15.02
CA ILE A 225 6.68 -7.86 -15.70
C ILE A 225 5.37 -8.41 -15.11
N ARG A 226 5.28 -9.73 -14.94
CA ARG A 226 4.10 -10.39 -14.34
C ARG A 226 3.83 -9.93 -12.92
N GLN A 227 4.86 -9.82 -12.08
CA GLN A 227 4.66 -9.32 -10.71
C GLN A 227 4.22 -7.87 -10.70
N VAL A 228 4.79 -7.01 -11.56
CA VAL A 228 4.37 -5.60 -11.68
C VAL A 228 2.91 -5.50 -12.13
N LEU A 229 2.51 -6.28 -13.15
CA LEU A 229 1.11 -6.39 -13.57
C LEU A 229 0.21 -6.82 -12.40
N SER A 230 0.58 -7.87 -11.66
CA SER A 230 -0.19 -8.32 -10.49
C SER A 230 -0.33 -7.23 -9.42
N ILE A 231 0.72 -6.45 -9.16
CA ILE A 231 0.70 -5.32 -8.22
C ILE A 231 -0.30 -4.27 -8.70
N ILE A 232 -0.19 -3.81 -9.95
CA ILE A 232 -1.05 -2.72 -10.44
C ILE A 232 -2.51 -3.17 -10.61
N GLU A 233 -2.75 -4.43 -10.99
CA GLU A 233 -4.09 -5.02 -11.06
C GLU A 233 -4.72 -5.15 -9.67
N GLY A 234 -3.99 -5.67 -8.69
CA GLY A 234 -4.50 -5.77 -7.30
C GLY A 234 -4.82 -4.39 -6.71
N ILE A 235 -4.01 -3.38 -7.02
CA ILE A 235 -4.30 -1.98 -6.65
C ILE A 235 -5.58 -1.49 -7.34
N ARG A 236 -5.74 -1.73 -8.64
CA ARG A 236 -6.96 -1.38 -9.39
C ARG A 236 -8.20 -2.03 -8.78
N ASP A 237 -8.13 -3.32 -8.45
CA ASP A 237 -9.26 -4.05 -7.85
C ASP A 237 -9.69 -3.42 -6.53
N GLN A 238 -8.73 -3.09 -5.66
CA GLN A 238 -8.99 -2.40 -4.40
C GLN A 238 -9.58 -1.00 -4.60
N MET A 239 -9.11 -0.24 -5.59
CA MET A 239 -9.66 1.08 -5.95
C MET A 239 -11.10 1.00 -6.49
N LEU A 240 -11.37 0.05 -7.38
CA LEU A 240 -12.69 -0.15 -7.97
C LEU A 240 -13.68 -0.69 -6.95
N PHE A 241 -13.22 -1.56 -6.05
CA PHE A 241 -14.04 -2.08 -4.96
C PHE A 241 -14.57 -0.95 -4.07
N LYS A 242 -13.71 -0.03 -3.62
CA LYS A 242 -14.16 1.12 -2.80
C LYS A 242 -15.21 1.97 -3.51
N SER A 243 -15.10 2.11 -4.84
CA SER A 243 -16.10 2.83 -5.64
C SER A 243 -17.44 2.07 -5.71
N ARG A 244 -17.40 0.74 -5.87
CA ARG A 244 -18.60 -0.12 -5.88
C ARG A 244 -19.26 -0.22 -4.51
N TRP A 245 -18.46 -0.28 -3.44
CA TRP A 245 -18.95 -0.33 -2.06
C TRP A 245 -19.89 0.83 -1.72
N LYS A 246 -19.60 2.04 -2.22
CA LYS A 246 -20.48 3.20 -2.04
C LYS A 246 -21.86 3.04 -2.69
N LEU A 247 -21.97 2.20 -3.73
CA LEU A 247 -23.20 1.96 -4.47
C LEU A 247 -23.95 0.73 -3.93
N ASP A 248 -23.21 -0.31 -3.56
CA ASP A 248 -23.75 -1.60 -3.08
C ASP A 248 -22.81 -2.17 -2.01
N PRO A 249 -22.99 -1.80 -0.73
CA PRO A 249 -22.12 -2.22 0.36
C PRO A 249 -22.40 -3.68 0.72
N LYS A 250 -21.79 -4.59 -0.06
CA LYS A 250 -21.89 -6.04 0.15
C LYS A 250 -20.57 -6.62 0.62
N PRO A 251 -20.58 -7.39 1.73
CA PRO A 251 -19.38 -8.09 2.18
C PRO A 251 -18.80 -8.94 1.04
N LEU A 252 -17.47 -8.89 0.93
CA LEU A 252 -16.64 -9.77 0.13
C LEU A 252 -16.59 -11.21 0.61
N LYS A 253 -16.20 -12.10 -0.30
CA LYS A 253 -15.80 -13.45 0.05
C LYS A 253 -14.52 -13.47 0.87
N LEU A 254 -14.54 -14.27 1.93
CA LEU A 254 -13.39 -14.59 2.76
C LEU A 254 -12.98 -16.05 2.55
N GLN A 255 -11.71 -16.29 2.24
CA GLN A 255 -11.14 -17.62 2.15
C GLN A 255 -10.22 -17.91 3.33
N VAL A 256 -10.41 -19.05 3.98
CA VAL A 256 -9.50 -19.62 4.97
C VAL A 256 -8.72 -20.75 4.32
N LYS A 257 -7.47 -20.50 3.92
CA LYS A 257 -6.71 -21.38 3.01
C LYS A 257 -5.57 -22.14 3.69
N GLY A 258 -5.53 -23.45 3.44
CA GLY A 258 -4.45 -24.37 3.82
C GLY A 258 -4.41 -24.68 5.32
N GLU A 259 -3.46 -25.53 5.73
CA GLU A 259 -3.25 -25.91 7.13
C GLU A 259 -2.92 -24.72 8.03
N SER A 260 -2.16 -23.74 7.51
CA SER A 260 -1.83 -22.51 8.25
C SER A 260 -2.99 -21.51 8.37
N LYS A 261 -4.17 -21.84 7.81
CA LYS A 261 -5.40 -21.03 7.86
C LYS A 261 -5.15 -19.57 7.47
N ARG A 262 -4.61 -19.35 6.27
CA ARG A 262 -4.38 -18.00 5.71
C ARG A 262 -5.72 -17.31 5.46
N ILE A 263 -5.85 -16.05 5.84
CA ILE A 263 -7.08 -15.25 5.74
C ILE A 263 -6.97 -14.39 4.47
N ILE A 264 -7.68 -14.77 3.40
CA ILE A 264 -7.50 -14.22 2.05
C ILE A 264 -8.82 -13.63 1.55
N PHE A 265 -8.75 -12.46 0.91
CA PHE A 265 -9.84 -11.80 0.19
C PHE A 265 -9.59 -11.88 -1.32
N PRO A 266 -10.18 -12.86 -2.03
CA PRO A 266 -9.87 -13.10 -3.44
C PRO A 266 -10.19 -11.91 -4.34
N GLU A 267 -11.30 -11.23 -4.04
CA GLU A 267 -11.82 -10.09 -4.80
C GLU A 267 -10.99 -8.81 -4.64
N LEU A 268 -9.99 -8.81 -3.75
CA LEU A 268 -9.04 -7.70 -3.56
C LEU A 268 -7.63 -8.08 -4.02
N GLY A 269 -7.53 -8.83 -5.12
CA GLY A 269 -6.26 -9.32 -5.65
C GLY A 269 -5.59 -10.35 -4.74
N ASN A 270 -6.37 -11.23 -4.10
CA ASN A 270 -5.90 -12.20 -3.09
C ASN A 270 -5.20 -11.56 -1.88
N LEU A 271 -5.67 -10.38 -1.45
CA LEU A 271 -5.19 -9.69 -0.26
C LEU A 271 -5.22 -10.63 0.95
N GLU A 272 -4.07 -10.82 1.61
CA GLU A 272 -3.96 -11.62 2.82
C GLU A 272 -3.86 -10.73 4.07
N VAL A 273 -4.70 -11.00 5.06
CA VAL A 273 -4.61 -10.38 6.39
C VAL A 273 -3.80 -11.28 7.32
N LYS A 274 -2.59 -10.83 7.69
CA LYS A 274 -1.64 -11.61 8.50
C LYS A 274 -1.92 -11.49 9.99
N PHE A 275 -2.39 -12.57 10.60
CA PHE A 275 -2.56 -12.70 12.06
C PHE A 275 -1.44 -13.51 12.72
N THR A 276 -1.09 -13.14 13.96
CA THR A 276 -0.30 -14.03 14.83
C THR A 276 -1.13 -15.28 15.16
N PRO A 277 -0.51 -16.40 15.59
CA PRO A 277 -1.25 -17.62 15.91
C PRO A 277 -2.40 -17.42 16.91
N LEU A 278 -2.21 -16.58 17.96
CA LEU A 278 -3.27 -16.26 18.93
C LEU A 278 -4.37 -15.37 18.35
N GLU A 279 -4.01 -14.34 17.57
CA GLU A 279 -4.99 -13.51 16.86
C GLU A 279 -5.85 -14.36 15.92
N LYS A 280 -5.20 -15.25 15.17
CA LYS A 280 -5.86 -16.17 14.24
C LYS A 280 -6.78 -17.16 14.97
N THR A 281 -6.36 -17.63 16.14
CA THR A 281 -7.17 -18.53 16.98
C THR A 281 -8.47 -17.85 17.41
N LEU A 282 -8.40 -16.63 17.95
CA LEU A 282 -9.61 -15.88 18.30
C LEU A 282 -10.46 -15.58 17.07
N PHE A 283 -9.84 -15.11 15.99
CA PHE A 283 -10.56 -14.80 14.76
C PHE A 283 -11.36 -16.00 14.25
N LEU A 284 -10.74 -17.19 14.19
CA LEU A 284 -11.41 -18.41 13.75
C LEU A 284 -12.50 -18.87 14.72
N LEU A 285 -12.31 -18.72 16.04
CA LEU A 285 -13.36 -18.99 17.02
C LEU A 285 -14.59 -18.12 16.72
N TYR A 286 -14.44 -16.80 16.68
CA TYR A 286 -15.57 -15.90 16.39
C TYR A 286 -16.16 -16.12 14.98
N LEU A 287 -15.38 -16.62 14.03
CA LEU A 287 -15.87 -16.99 12.70
C LEU A 287 -16.71 -18.27 12.75
N ASN A 288 -16.39 -19.22 13.63
CA ASN A 288 -17.18 -20.43 13.82
C ASN A 288 -18.46 -20.20 14.64
N HIS A 289 -18.54 -19.10 15.39
CA HIS A 289 -19.66 -18.75 16.27
C HIS A 289 -20.43 -17.50 15.77
N PRO A 290 -21.28 -17.62 14.74
CA PRO A 290 -22.06 -16.50 14.19
C PRO A 290 -23.03 -15.85 15.20
N GLU A 291 -23.47 -16.59 16.22
CA GLU A 291 -24.24 -16.11 17.36
C GLU A 291 -23.48 -15.08 18.22
N GLY A 292 -22.16 -15.08 18.13
CA GLY A 292 -21.26 -14.23 18.90
C GLY A 292 -20.94 -14.81 20.28
N ILE A 293 -19.85 -14.31 20.86
CA ILE A 293 -19.34 -14.77 22.16
C ILE A 293 -19.09 -13.55 23.04
N ARG A 294 -19.55 -13.58 24.31
CA ARG A 294 -19.14 -12.55 25.26
C ARG A 294 -17.71 -12.82 25.72
N LEU A 295 -16.94 -11.77 25.94
CA LEU A 295 -15.55 -11.91 26.41
C LEU A 295 -15.42 -12.75 27.69
N VAL A 296 -16.37 -12.62 28.61
CA VAL A 296 -16.41 -13.36 29.87
C VAL A 296 -16.67 -14.86 29.68
N GLU A 297 -17.22 -15.27 28.53
CA GLU A 297 -17.55 -16.66 28.21
C GLU A 297 -16.40 -17.38 27.49
N LEU A 298 -15.30 -16.69 27.15
CA LEU A 298 -14.17 -17.32 26.46
C LEU A 298 -13.58 -18.50 27.23
N SER A 299 -13.73 -18.55 28.56
CA SER A 299 -13.36 -19.70 29.38
C SER A 299 -14.09 -20.98 28.98
N ASP A 300 -15.33 -20.86 28.53
CA ASP A 300 -16.19 -21.99 28.20
C ASP A 300 -15.78 -22.61 26.85
N PHE A 301 -15.14 -21.81 25.99
CA PHE A 301 -14.59 -22.22 24.70
C PHE A 301 -13.12 -22.68 24.77
N ARG A 302 -12.54 -22.84 25.97
CA ARG A 302 -11.15 -23.31 26.17
C ARG A 302 -10.79 -24.56 25.35
N PRO A 303 -11.60 -25.64 25.33
CA PRO A 303 -11.27 -26.82 24.54
C PRO A 303 -11.14 -26.52 23.04
N GLU A 304 -12.01 -25.67 22.50
CA GLU A 304 -11.97 -25.29 21.09
C GLU A 304 -10.80 -24.35 20.78
N LEU A 305 -10.56 -23.35 21.62
CA LEU A 305 -9.40 -22.47 21.52
C LEU A 305 -8.10 -23.28 21.49
N LYS A 306 -7.97 -24.27 22.37
CA LYS A 306 -6.82 -25.19 22.41
C LYS A 306 -6.68 -25.98 21.11
N ARG A 307 -7.78 -26.55 20.61
CA ARG A 307 -7.78 -27.30 19.35
C ARG A 307 -7.34 -26.44 18.17
N ILE A 308 -7.89 -25.22 18.04
CA ILE A 308 -7.55 -24.30 16.95
C ILE A 308 -6.08 -23.88 17.06
N TYR A 309 -5.63 -23.44 18.25
CA TYR A 309 -4.27 -22.96 18.44
C TYR A 309 -3.23 -24.07 18.24
N ALA A 310 -3.49 -25.28 18.72
CA ALA A 310 -2.59 -26.42 18.52
C ALA A 310 -2.37 -26.74 17.02
N GLY A 311 -3.40 -26.60 16.18
CA GLY A 311 -3.26 -26.76 14.72
C GLY A 311 -2.48 -25.65 14.02
N LEU A 312 -2.29 -24.51 14.69
CA LEU A 312 -1.52 -23.36 14.19
C LEU A 312 -0.12 -23.24 14.83
N TYR A 313 0.10 -23.95 15.93
CA TYR A 313 1.31 -23.84 16.73
C TYR A 313 2.44 -24.65 16.07
N THR A 314 3.50 -23.95 15.70
CA THR A 314 4.70 -24.54 15.08
C THR A 314 5.89 -24.60 16.05
N GLY A 315 5.67 -24.33 17.33
CA GLY A 315 6.73 -24.38 18.35
C GLY A 315 6.98 -25.80 18.85
N SER A 316 8.10 -25.99 19.55
CA SER A 316 8.56 -27.31 20.01
C SER A 316 8.05 -27.70 21.40
N ASP A 317 7.45 -26.78 22.16
CA ASP A 317 7.03 -27.02 23.54
C ASP A 317 5.50 -27.04 23.66
N PRO A 318 4.89 -28.24 23.80
CA PRO A 318 3.44 -28.39 23.96
C PRO A 318 2.88 -27.71 25.21
N THR A 319 3.68 -27.47 26.26
CA THR A 319 3.21 -26.84 27.50
C THR A 319 2.86 -25.35 27.30
N MET A 320 3.49 -24.72 26.31
CA MET A 320 3.19 -23.34 25.91
C MET A 320 1.79 -23.18 25.31
N VAL A 321 1.21 -24.25 24.75
CA VAL A 321 -0.16 -24.23 24.22
C VAL A 321 -1.14 -23.95 25.37
N ASP A 322 -1.02 -24.71 26.46
CA ASP A 322 -1.94 -24.59 27.60
C ASP A 322 -1.81 -23.24 28.30
N ALA A 323 -0.59 -22.78 28.58
CA ALA A 323 -0.35 -21.49 29.22
C ALA A 323 -0.90 -20.31 28.39
N ASN A 324 -0.70 -20.35 27.06
CA ASN A 324 -1.21 -19.30 26.17
C ASN A 324 -2.74 -19.27 26.11
N ILE A 325 -3.39 -20.44 26.04
CA ILE A 325 -4.85 -20.53 26.01
C ILE A 325 -5.47 -20.17 27.35
N GLU A 326 -4.84 -20.54 28.46
CA GLU A 326 -5.28 -20.15 29.79
C GLU A 326 -5.24 -18.63 29.95
N SER A 327 -4.14 -17.98 29.53
CA SER A 327 -4.04 -16.52 29.51
C SER A 327 -5.05 -15.84 28.56
N LEU A 328 -5.28 -16.42 27.38
CA LEU A 328 -6.21 -15.90 26.36
C LEU A 328 -7.67 -15.98 26.80
N SER A 329 -8.06 -17.04 27.49
CA SER A 329 -9.44 -17.31 27.92
C SER A 329 -9.75 -16.83 29.34
N ASN A 330 -8.76 -16.28 30.05
CA ASN A 330 -8.95 -15.75 31.40
C ASN A 330 -9.73 -14.42 31.36
N PRO A 331 -10.94 -14.34 31.95
CA PRO A 331 -11.74 -13.12 31.96
C PRO A 331 -11.08 -11.94 32.69
N LEU A 332 -10.12 -12.21 33.58
CA LEU A 332 -9.35 -11.20 34.33
C LEU A 332 -8.10 -10.75 33.57
N SER A 333 -7.78 -11.38 32.45
CA SER A 333 -6.63 -11.04 31.60
C SER A 333 -7.05 -10.10 30.47
N ASN A 334 -6.20 -9.13 30.15
CA ASN A 334 -6.39 -8.26 28.98
C ASN A 334 -6.00 -8.91 27.65
N SER A 335 -5.49 -10.15 27.67
CA SER A 335 -4.95 -10.85 26.50
C SER A 335 -5.96 -10.92 25.35
N ALA A 336 -7.20 -11.37 25.60
CA ALA A 336 -8.23 -11.44 24.56
C ALA A 336 -8.55 -10.06 23.96
N SER A 337 -8.81 -9.07 24.82
CA SER A 337 -9.15 -7.71 24.41
C SER A 337 -8.05 -7.07 23.56
N GLU A 338 -6.78 -7.27 23.94
CA GLU A 338 -5.63 -6.78 23.17
C GLU A 338 -5.57 -7.43 21.78
N LYS A 339 -5.75 -8.75 21.71
CA LYS A 339 -5.72 -9.50 20.45
C LYS A 339 -6.89 -9.13 19.54
N LEU A 340 -8.09 -8.93 20.08
CA LEU A 340 -9.24 -8.42 19.34
C LEU A 340 -9.00 -7.00 18.80
N SER A 341 -8.39 -6.13 19.59
CA SER A 341 -7.99 -4.78 19.14
C SER A 341 -7.01 -4.85 17.97
N ARG A 342 -5.98 -5.71 18.07
CA ARG A 342 -5.02 -5.95 16.99
C ARG A 342 -5.67 -6.53 15.73
N ILE A 343 -6.62 -7.46 15.87
CA ILE A 343 -7.40 -8.00 14.74
C ILE A 343 -8.17 -6.88 14.05
N LYS A 344 -8.89 -6.06 14.81
CA LYS A 344 -9.62 -4.90 14.29
C LYS A 344 -8.69 -3.96 13.53
N SER A 345 -7.56 -3.56 14.12
CA SER A 345 -6.61 -2.65 13.45
C SER A 345 -6.05 -3.24 12.16
N LYS A 346 -5.67 -4.52 12.15
CA LYS A 346 -5.18 -5.21 10.94
C LYS A 346 -6.24 -5.31 9.84
N MET A 347 -7.50 -5.58 10.21
CA MET A 347 -8.61 -5.61 9.27
C MET A 347 -8.90 -4.21 8.70
N ILE A 348 -8.91 -3.16 9.53
CA ILE A 348 -9.08 -1.77 9.07
C ILE A 348 -7.93 -1.36 8.15
N GLN A 349 -6.70 -1.68 8.53
CA GLN A 349 -5.52 -1.40 7.71
C GLN A 349 -5.62 -2.11 6.36
N ALA A 350 -6.04 -3.38 6.32
CA ALA A 350 -6.12 -4.13 5.06
C ALA A 350 -7.32 -3.70 4.19
N LEU A 351 -8.51 -3.57 4.78
CA LEU A 351 -9.79 -3.45 4.05
C LEU A 351 -10.36 -2.03 4.02
N GLY A 352 -9.83 -1.13 4.85
CA GLY A 352 -10.40 0.20 5.10
C GLY A 352 -11.53 0.17 6.13
N ALA A 353 -11.84 1.35 6.68
CA ALA A 353 -12.80 1.51 7.77
C ALA A 353 -14.25 1.14 7.41
N ASP A 354 -14.60 1.18 6.12
CA ASP A 354 -15.97 0.90 5.66
C ASP A 354 -16.27 -0.61 5.55
N LEU A 355 -15.32 -1.39 5.04
CA LEU A 355 -15.47 -2.84 4.81
C LEU A 355 -15.06 -3.68 6.02
N ALA A 356 -13.99 -3.27 6.72
CA ALA A 356 -13.46 -4.02 7.85
C ALA A 356 -14.50 -4.43 8.93
N PRO A 357 -15.52 -3.61 9.27
CA PRO A 357 -16.51 -3.95 10.30
C PRO A 357 -17.28 -5.25 10.09
N PHE A 358 -17.28 -5.84 8.88
CA PHE A 358 -17.89 -7.14 8.61
C PHE A 358 -16.98 -8.33 9.00
N TYR A 359 -15.68 -8.09 9.16
CA TYR A 359 -14.64 -9.12 9.27
C TYR A 359 -13.87 -9.09 10.58
N PHE A 360 -14.34 -8.39 11.62
CA PHE A 360 -13.72 -8.51 12.94
C PHE A 360 -14.80 -8.61 14.03
N PRO A 361 -14.49 -9.25 15.17
CA PRO A 361 -15.44 -9.35 16.27
C PRO A 361 -15.78 -7.96 16.83
N LYS A 362 -17.05 -7.56 16.69
CA LYS A 362 -17.59 -6.31 17.25
C LYS A 362 -18.87 -6.55 18.04
N GLY A 363 -19.10 -5.71 19.02
CA GLY A 363 -20.21 -5.75 19.97
C GLY A 363 -20.00 -4.67 21.02
N GLU A 364 -21.08 -4.22 21.65
CA GLU A 364 -21.03 -3.29 22.79
C GLU A 364 -20.39 -3.96 24.02
N ASN A 365 -20.09 -3.15 25.05
CA ASN A 365 -19.57 -3.69 26.29
C ASN A 365 -20.62 -4.60 26.94
N ALA A 366 -20.18 -5.80 27.38
CA ALA A 366 -21.02 -6.89 27.91
C ALA A 366 -21.93 -7.61 26.91
N GLU A 367 -22.03 -7.15 25.65
CA GLU A 367 -22.78 -7.85 24.59
C GLU A 367 -21.91 -8.89 23.86
N PRO A 368 -22.52 -9.94 23.27
CA PRO A 368 -21.81 -10.89 22.43
C PRO A 368 -21.12 -10.17 21.27
N ARG A 369 -19.82 -10.42 21.11
CA ARG A 369 -19.06 -9.93 19.96
C ARG A 369 -19.23 -10.91 18.81
N LYS A 370 -19.47 -10.41 17.61
CA LYS A 370 -19.68 -11.24 16.41
C LYS A 370 -18.95 -10.71 15.19
N ILE A 371 -18.65 -11.60 14.26
CA ILE A 371 -18.18 -11.27 12.91
C ILE A 371 -19.40 -11.33 11.99
N GLU A 372 -19.79 -10.18 11.43
CA GLU A 372 -21.05 -10.02 10.70
C GLU A 372 -21.10 -10.66 9.30
N VAL A 373 -19.96 -11.00 8.70
CA VAL A 373 -19.96 -11.64 7.38
C VAL A 373 -20.81 -12.92 7.40
N GLY A 374 -21.72 -13.05 6.43
CA GLY A 374 -22.51 -14.25 6.24
C GLY A 374 -21.62 -15.45 5.95
N ARG A 375 -21.96 -16.62 6.51
CA ARG A 375 -21.12 -17.83 6.39
C ARG A 375 -21.12 -18.42 4.98
N GLU A 376 -22.11 -18.09 4.17
CA GLU A 376 -22.15 -18.35 2.73
C GLU A 376 -21.03 -17.64 1.94
N LEU A 377 -20.44 -16.59 2.52
CA LEU A 377 -19.31 -15.86 1.96
C LEU A 377 -17.96 -16.34 2.53
N VAL A 378 -17.95 -17.36 3.40
CA VAL A 378 -16.74 -17.91 4.01
C VAL A 378 -16.44 -19.28 3.41
N GLU A 379 -15.32 -19.40 2.71
CA GLU A 379 -14.88 -20.64 2.07
C GLU A 379 -13.64 -21.22 2.78
N TYR A 380 -13.70 -22.48 3.22
CA TYR A 380 -12.56 -23.18 3.78
C TYR A 380 -11.90 -24.04 2.71
N TRP A 381 -10.63 -23.76 2.43
CA TRP A 381 -9.82 -24.51 1.47
C TRP A 381 -8.78 -25.34 2.22
N GLY A 382 -8.82 -26.66 1.99
CA GLY A 382 -7.90 -27.64 2.57
C GLY A 382 -6.44 -27.36 2.23
#